data_AF-A0A946F8Q5-F1
#
_entry.id   AF-A0A946F8Q5-F1
#
_cell.length_a   1.000
_cell.length_b   1.000
_cell.length_c   1.000
_cell.angle_alpha   90.00
_cell.angle_beta   90.00
_cell.angle_gamma   90.00
#
_symmetry.space_group_name_H-M   'P 1'
#
loop_
_entity.id
_entity.type
_entity.pdbx_description
1 polymer ?
#
loop_
_entity_poly.entity_id
_entity_poly.type
_entity_poly.pdbx_seq_one_letter_code
_entity_poly.pdbx_strand_id
1 'polypeptide(L)'
;MQRDVAERPLATWEDFLDYTEGAAVAPAAVFVYILACKVRRDGSSVSSLSRPFADYARHLAIFSYLVHILRDLKADAERAPQHLTLPDDLLAESGLTKASLQEAAKAGDDAALGPLVGTIAALTERHYSLTMRDLALLNDETDGDAAMLVGLAEVYSQQFETIRGDFRSVLEGGGVVDMATVDRLLAAGKA
;
A
#
# COMPACT_ATOMS: atom_id res chain seq x y z
N MET A 1 -7.15 17.58 -4.42
CA MET A 1 -6.55 18.48 -3.41
C MET A 1 -7.55 19.33 -2.61
N GLN A 2 -8.87 19.29 -2.86
CA GLN A 2 -9.85 20.05 -2.05
C GLN A 2 -10.32 19.32 -0.78
N ARG A 3 -9.94 18.05 -0.58
CA ARG A 3 -10.34 17.22 0.56
C ARG A 3 -9.32 17.21 1.73
N ASP A 4 -8.08 17.69 1.52
CA ASP A 4 -7.05 17.71 2.58
C ASP A 4 -7.27 18.77 3.67
N VAL A 5 -8.05 19.82 3.40
CA VAL A 5 -8.18 20.96 4.31
C VAL A 5 -9.24 20.74 5.42
N ALA A 6 -10.02 19.66 5.35
CA ALA A 6 -11.17 19.46 6.24
C ALA A 6 -11.10 18.24 7.15
N GLU A 7 -10.01 17.44 7.11
CA GLU A 7 -9.84 16.21 7.92
C GLU A 7 -11.14 15.40 8.04
N ARG A 8 -11.84 15.19 6.92
CA ARG A 8 -13.12 14.47 6.97
C ARG A 8 -12.86 13.05 7.46
N PRO A 9 -13.61 12.58 8.47
CA PRO A 9 -13.53 11.19 8.89
C PRO A 9 -13.77 10.26 7.71
N LEU A 10 -12.92 9.24 7.56
CA LEU A 10 -13.16 8.14 6.62
C LEU A 10 -14.26 7.26 7.23
N ALA A 11 -15.48 7.35 6.71
CA ALA A 11 -16.58 6.57 7.24
C ALA A 11 -16.64 5.20 6.59
N THR A 12 -16.42 5.14 5.27
CA THR A 12 -16.52 3.89 4.50
C THR A 12 -15.26 3.52 3.73
N TRP A 13 -15.18 2.27 3.29
CA TRP A 13 -14.15 1.83 2.36
C TRP A 13 -14.08 2.67 1.07
N GLU A 14 -15.22 3.11 0.54
CA GLU A 14 -15.24 4.03 -0.61
C GLU A 14 -14.58 5.37 -0.29
N ASP A 15 -14.78 5.93 0.92
CA ASP A 15 -14.09 7.15 1.34
C ASP A 15 -12.56 6.94 1.37
N PHE A 16 -12.11 5.77 1.83
CA PHE A 16 -10.69 5.40 1.81
C PHE A 16 -10.17 5.33 0.38
N LEU A 17 -10.87 4.67 -0.54
CA LEU A 17 -10.46 4.60 -1.95
C LEU A 17 -10.39 6.01 -2.56
N ASP A 18 -11.40 6.83 -2.35
CA ASP A 18 -11.48 8.23 -2.78
C ASP A 18 -10.32 9.08 -2.23
N TYR A 19 -9.93 8.86 -0.97
CA TYR A 19 -8.76 9.51 -0.37
C TYR A 19 -7.46 9.05 -1.04
N THR A 20 -7.30 7.74 -1.25
CA THR A 20 -6.08 7.19 -1.87
C THR A 20 -5.87 7.67 -3.29
N GLU A 21 -6.92 8.02 -4.04
CA GLU A 21 -6.79 8.60 -5.38
C GLU A 21 -5.87 9.84 -5.38
N GLY A 22 -6.05 10.73 -4.41
CA GLY A 22 -5.20 11.92 -4.26
C GLY A 22 -3.88 11.64 -3.55
N ALA A 23 -3.93 10.84 -2.47
CA ALA A 23 -2.80 10.67 -1.57
C ALA A 23 -1.74 9.70 -2.10
N ALA A 24 -2.13 8.72 -2.94
CA ALA A 24 -1.26 7.61 -3.33
C ALA A 24 -1.34 7.27 -4.83
N VAL A 25 -2.52 7.23 -5.44
CA VAL A 25 -2.68 6.87 -6.85
C VAL A 25 -2.11 7.94 -7.77
N ALA A 26 -2.47 9.21 -7.55
CA ALA A 26 -1.95 10.32 -8.33
C ALA A 26 -0.41 10.40 -8.35
N PRO A 27 0.32 10.32 -7.20
CA PRO A 27 1.78 10.28 -7.24
C PRO A 27 2.32 8.99 -7.86
N ALA A 28 1.70 7.83 -7.63
CA ALA A 28 2.13 6.58 -8.27
C ALA A 28 1.98 6.61 -9.80
N ALA A 29 0.94 7.27 -10.31
CA ALA A 29 0.69 7.42 -11.74
C ALA A 29 1.83 8.17 -12.46
N VAL A 30 2.57 9.04 -11.77
CA VAL A 30 3.75 9.73 -12.34
C VAL A 30 4.81 8.71 -12.80
N PHE A 31 5.01 7.61 -12.07
CA PHE A 31 5.93 6.55 -12.50
C PHE A 31 5.41 5.86 -13.76
N VAL A 32 4.11 5.60 -13.85
CA VAL A 32 3.49 5.05 -15.07
C VAL A 32 3.70 6.00 -16.25
N TYR A 33 3.53 7.31 -16.05
CA TYR A 33 3.82 8.32 -17.08
C TYR A 33 5.27 8.26 -17.55
N ILE A 34 6.23 8.18 -16.63
CA ILE A 34 7.65 8.14 -16.98
C ILE A 34 7.97 6.88 -17.81
N LEU A 35 7.47 5.73 -17.38
CA LEU A 35 7.76 4.44 -18.03
C LEU A 35 7.08 4.29 -19.40
N ALA A 36 5.88 4.86 -19.55
CA ALA A 36 5.16 4.83 -20.82
C ALA A 36 5.54 5.98 -21.77
N CYS A 37 6.40 6.92 -21.35
CA CYS A 37 6.84 8.03 -22.18
C CYS A 37 8.02 7.62 -23.05
N LYS A 38 7.87 7.71 -24.37
CA LYS A 38 8.94 7.48 -25.34
C LYS A 38 9.38 8.82 -25.93
N VAL A 39 10.67 9.12 -25.80
CA VAL A 39 11.28 10.32 -26.38
C VAL A 39 11.75 10.00 -27.80
N ARG A 40 11.23 10.73 -28.78
CA ARG A 40 11.61 10.61 -30.19
C ARG A 40 12.91 11.37 -30.45
N ARG A 41 13.59 11.02 -31.56
CA ARG A 41 14.86 11.66 -31.97
C ARG A 41 14.74 13.17 -32.24
N ASP A 42 13.53 13.65 -32.55
CA ASP A 42 13.24 15.07 -32.76
C ASP A 42 12.99 15.85 -31.46
N GLY A 43 13.12 15.19 -30.30
CA GLY A 43 12.89 15.78 -28.98
C GLY A 43 11.42 15.80 -28.54
N SER A 44 10.48 15.32 -29.36
CA SER A 44 9.08 15.19 -28.96
C SER A 44 8.86 13.93 -28.11
N SER A 45 7.92 14.00 -27.16
CA SER A 45 7.53 12.88 -26.32
C SER A 45 6.15 12.38 -26.71
N VAL A 46 5.99 11.06 -26.76
CA VAL A 46 4.69 10.42 -26.94
C VAL A 46 4.48 9.37 -25.88
N SER A 47 3.22 9.19 -25.49
CA SER A 47 2.81 8.07 -24.67
C SER A 47 1.43 7.62 -25.12
N SER A 48 1.24 6.31 -25.22
CA SER A 48 -0.05 5.71 -25.55
C SER A 48 -0.19 4.44 -24.73
N LEU A 49 -1.11 4.45 -23.78
CA LEU A 49 -1.57 3.27 -23.07
C LEU A 49 -3.03 3.02 -23.45
N SER A 50 -3.47 1.76 -23.33
CA SER A 50 -4.84 1.36 -23.62
C SER A 50 -5.85 1.84 -22.58
N ARG A 51 -5.37 2.25 -21.40
CA ARG A 51 -6.17 2.76 -20.26
C ARG A 51 -5.56 4.05 -19.70
N PRO A 52 -6.34 4.83 -18.91
CA PRO A 52 -5.80 5.90 -18.10
C PRO A 52 -4.61 5.44 -17.24
N PHE A 53 -3.56 6.26 -17.17
CA PHE A 53 -2.32 5.97 -16.41
C PHE A 53 -2.59 5.63 -14.94
N ALA A 54 -3.53 6.35 -14.33
CA ALA A 54 -3.95 6.12 -12.95
C ALA A 54 -4.51 4.71 -12.74
N ASP A 55 -5.10 4.09 -13.76
CA ASP A 55 -5.68 2.75 -13.63
C ASP A 55 -4.61 1.68 -13.43
N TYR A 56 -3.46 1.80 -14.08
CA TYR A 56 -2.32 0.90 -13.85
C TYR A 56 -1.67 1.10 -12.48
N ALA A 57 -1.70 2.33 -11.95
CA ALA A 57 -1.08 2.68 -10.69
C ALA A 57 -1.95 2.36 -9.46
N ARG A 58 -3.28 2.32 -9.63
CA ARG A 58 -4.24 2.31 -8.53
C ARG A 58 -4.05 1.15 -7.56
N HIS A 59 -4.00 -0.07 -8.09
CA HIS A 59 -3.90 -1.24 -7.24
C HIS A 59 -2.54 -1.33 -6.55
N LEU A 60 -1.45 -0.94 -7.22
CA LEU A 60 -0.11 -0.85 -6.62
C LEU A 60 -0.10 0.16 -5.47
N ALA A 61 -0.67 1.35 -5.68
CA ALA A 61 -0.73 2.39 -4.68
C ALA A 61 -1.50 1.94 -3.43
N ILE A 62 -2.69 1.35 -3.61
CA ILE A 62 -3.52 0.86 -2.50
C ILE A 62 -2.81 -0.31 -1.79
N PHE A 63 -2.25 -1.25 -2.53
CA PHE A 63 -1.49 -2.36 -1.98
C PHE A 63 -0.35 -1.86 -1.08
N SER A 64 0.52 -0.98 -1.58
CA SER A 64 1.61 -0.39 -0.81
C SER A 64 1.11 0.38 0.41
N TYR A 65 -0.01 1.09 0.29
CA TYR A 65 -0.61 1.82 1.41
C TYR A 65 -1.09 0.89 2.53
N LEU A 66 -1.74 -0.22 2.18
CA LEU A 66 -2.20 -1.22 3.16
C LEU A 66 -1.02 -1.92 3.85
N VAL A 67 0.07 -2.19 3.13
CA VAL A 67 1.31 -2.70 3.74
C VAL A 67 1.87 -1.72 4.77
N HIS A 68 1.84 -0.42 4.48
CA HIS A 68 2.26 0.61 5.44
C HIS A 68 1.34 0.66 6.66
N ILE A 69 0.03 0.61 6.48
CA ILE A 69 -0.92 0.56 7.60
C ILE A 69 -0.64 -0.65 8.48
N LEU A 70 -0.44 -1.84 7.90
CA LEU A 70 -0.12 -3.05 8.68
C LEU A 70 1.20 -2.92 9.43
N ARG A 71 2.25 -2.39 8.79
CA ARG A 71 3.57 -2.20 9.39
C ARG A 71 3.52 -1.26 10.60
N ASP A 72 2.77 -0.18 10.48
CA ASP A 72 2.77 0.91 11.46
C ASP A 72 1.54 0.86 12.40
N LEU A 73 0.68 -0.16 12.27
CA LEU A 73 -0.64 -0.24 12.89
C LEU A 73 -0.63 0.08 14.38
N LYS A 74 0.24 -0.58 15.15
CA LYS A 74 0.32 -0.35 16.60
C LYS A 74 0.82 1.04 16.94
N ALA A 75 1.93 1.46 16.32
CA ALA A 75 2.55 2.75 16.60
C ALA A 75 1.59 3.90 16.31
N ASP A 76 0.82 3.80 15.22
CA ASP A 76 -0.17 4.80 14.84
C ASP A 76 -1.40 4.75 15.74
N ALA A 77 -1.86 3.53 16.10
CA ALA A 77 -3.00 3.34 17.00
C ALA A 77 -2.72 3.88 18.40
N GLU A 78 -1.49 3.74 18.91
CA GLU A 78 -1.09 4.26 20.22
C GLU A 78 -1.07 5.80 20.25
N ARG A 79 -0.48 6.42 19.22
CA ARG A 79 -0.17 7.86 19.20
C ARG A 79 -1.38 8.72 18.85
N ALA A 80 -2.10 8.37 17.80
CA ALA A 80 -3.20 9.18 17.28
C ALA A 80 -4.14 8.32 16.41
N PRO A 81 -5.03 7.52 17.01
CA PRO A 81 -5.95 6.64 16.27
C PRO A 81 -6.88 7.40 15.31
N GLN A 82 -7.09 8.70 15.55
CA GLN A 82 -7.83 9.58 14.63
C GLN A 82 -7.10 9.84 13.30
N HIS A 83 -5.77 9.73 13.27
CA HIS A 83 -4.94 9.88 12.07
C HIS A 83 -4.70 8.55 11.35
N LEU A 84 -5.11 7.44 11.97
CA LEU A 84 -5.07 6.14 11.33
C LEU A 84 -6.00 6.20 10.13
N THR A 85 -5.42 6.06 8.93
CA THR A 85 -6.13 6.17 7.65
C THR A 85 -6.86 4.86 7.38
N LEU A 86 -7.76 4.50 8.30
CA LEU A 86 -8.69 3.37 8.19
C LEU A 86 -10.12 3.89 8.34
N PRO A 87 -11.05 3.36 7.53
CA PRO A 87 -12.45 3.75 7.63
C PRO A 87 -13.13 3.09 8.83
N ASP A 88 -14.14 3.78 9.37
CA ASP A 88 -14.85 3.35 10.58
C ASP A 88 -15.62 2.02 10.36
N ASP A 89 -16.12 1.76 9.15
CA ASP A 89 -16.81 0.50 8.81
C ASP A 89 -15.89 -0.72 8.92
N LEU A 90 -14.65 -0.63 8.44
CA LEU A 90 -13.65 -1.69 8.50
C LEU A 90 -13.24 -1.99 9.95
N LEU A 91 -13.14 -0.95 10.80
CA LEU A 91 -12.96 -1.13 12.24
C LEU A 91 -14.17 -1.85 12.85
N ALA A 92 -15.39 -1.42 12.51
CA ALA A 92 -16.62 -2.00 13.04
C ALA A 92 -16.81 -3.46 12.64
N GLU A 93 -16.49 -3.84 11.40
CA GLU A 93 -16.46 -5.24 10.93
C GLU A 93 -15.52 -6.12 11.75
N SER A 94 -14.48 -5.51 12.29
CA SER A 94 -13.48 -6.16 13.15
C SER A 94 -13.84 -6.11 14.64
N GLY A 95 -15.02 -5.58 14.99
CA GLY A 95 -15.47 -5.41 16.37
C GLY A 95 -14.80 -4.26 17.12
N LEU A 96 -14.15 -3.34 16.41
CA LEU A 96 -13.37 -2.24 16.97
C LEU A 96 -14.00 -0.87 16.68
N THR A 97 -13.69 0.07 17.56
CA THR A 97 -13.82 1.51 17.36
C THR A 97 -12.43 2.13 17.43
N LYS A 98 -12.25 3.38 17.01
CA LYS A 98 -10.95 4.07 17.19
C LYS A 98 -10.46 4.08 18.64
N ALA A 99 -11.39 4.22 19.60
CA ALA A 99 -11.08 4.18 21.02
C ALA A 99 -10.63 2.78 21.46
N SER A 100 -11.39 1.73 21.14
CA SER A 100 -11.02 0.36 21.52
C SER A 100 -9.78 -0.15 20.80
N LEU A 101 -9.52 0.30 19.57
CA LEU A 101 -8.28 0.07 18.83
C LEU A 101 -7.07 0.62 19.59
N GLN A 102 -7.16 1.87 20.05
CA GLN A 102 -6.06 2.50 20.80
C GLN A 102 -5.81 1.78 22.13
N GLU A 103 -6.86 1.40 22.84
CA GLU A 103 -6.71 0.68 24.11
C GLU A 103 -6.13 -0.73 23.90
N ALA A 104 -6.57 -1.45 22.87
CA ALA A 104 -5.98 -2.74 22.50
C ALA A 104 -4.50 -2.60 22.11
N ALA A 105 -4.14 -1.57 21.35
CA ALA A 105 -2.76 -1.29 20.96
C ALA A 105 -1.85 -1.03 22.19
N LYS A 106 -2.28 -0.14 23.09
CA LYS A 106 -1.54 0.16 24.34
C LYS A 106 -1.41 -1.05 25.27
N ALA A 107 -2.44 -1.90 25.32
CA ALA A 107 -2.44 -3.10 26.13
C ALA A 107 -1.62 -4.25 25.52
N GLY A 108 -1.25 -4.16 24.23
CA GLY A 108 -0.67 -5.28 23.49
C GLY A 108 -1.65 -6.46 23.37
N ASP A 109 -2.94 -6.16 23.17
CA ASP A 109 -3.99 -7.18 23.04
C ASP A 109 -4.09 -7.69 21.59
N ASP A 110 -3.17 -8.59 21.25
CA ASP A 110 -3.10 -9.21 19.92
C ASP A 110 -4.41 -9.93 19.54
N ALA A 111 -5.15 -10.46 20.51
CA ALA A 111 -6.40 -11.16 20.26
C ALA A 111 -7.51 -10.19 19.83
N ALA A 112 -7.55 -8.99 20.42
CA ALA A 112 -8.46 -7.93 20.00
C ALA A 112 -8.08 -7.32 18.65
N LEU A 113 -6.78 -7.22 18.33
CA LEU A 113 -6.29 -6.66 17.06
C LEU A 113 -6.36 -7.65 15.90
N GLY A 114 -6.28 -8.96 16.17
CA GLY A 114 -6.21 -10.02 15.16
C GLY A 114 -7.27 -9.96 14.06
N PRO A 115 -8.57 -9.75 14.36
CA PRO A 115 -9.61 -9.63 13.33
C PRO A 115 -9.35 -8.49 12.34
N LEU A 116 -8.99 -7.31 12.83
CA LEU A 116 -8.68 -6.14 11.99
C LEU A 116 -7.50 -6.42 11.05
N VAL A 117 -6.48 -7.05 11.61
CA VAL A 117 -5.26 -7.41 10.87
C VAL A 117 -5.57 -8.42 9.78
N GLY A 118 -6.39 -9.42 10.08
CA GLY A 118 -6.87 -10.38 9.10
C GLY A 118 -7.63 -9.70 7.95
N THR A 119 -8.51 -8.75 8.28
CA THR A 119 -9.26 -7.97 7.28
C THR A 119 -8.33 -7.17 6.37
N ILE A 120 -7.39 -6.41 6.94
CA ILE A 120 -6.43 -5.62 6.16
C ILE A 120 -5.50 -6.53 5.33
N ALA A 121 -5.06 -7.65 5.87
CA ALA A 121 -4.25 -8.63 5.15
C ALA A 121 -4.99 -9.20 3.93
N ALA A 122 -6.25 -9.58 4.08
CA ALA A 122 -7.06 -10.07 2.96
C ALA A 122 -7.25 -9.01 1.86
N LEU A 123 -7.46 -7.74 2.24
CA LEU A 123 -7.50 -6.63 1.29
C LEU A 123 -6.15 -6.44 0.59
N THR A 124 -5.05 -6.54 1.34
CA THR A 124 -3.68 -6.44 0.82
C THR A 124 -3.40 -7.50 -0.23
N GLU A 125 -3.73 -8.77 0.04
CA GLU A 125 -3.58 -9.89 -0.90
C GLU A 125 -4.41 -9.69 -2.19
N ARG A 126 -5.64 -9.21 -2.03
CA ARG A 126 -6.52 -8.88 -3.17
C ARG A 126 -5.90 -7.80 -4.05
N HIS A 127 -5.42 -6.71 -3.46
CA HIS A 127 -4.81 -5.61 -4.20
C HIS A 127 -3.45 -5.98 -4.80
N TYR A 128 -2.67 -6.86 -4.16
CA TYR A 128 -1.46 -7.43 -4.76
C TYR A 128 -1.79 -8.23 -6.04
N SER A 129 -2.81 -9.09 -5.98
CA SER A 129 -3.23 -9.89 -7.14
C SER A 129 -3.75 -9.01 -8.30
N LEU A 130 -4.36 -7.86 -8.00
CA LEU A 130 -4.76 -6.88 -9.01
C LEU A 130 -3.54 -6.13 -9.57
N THR A 131 -2.63 -5.71 -8.69
CA THR A 131 -1.35 -5.06 -9.03
C THR A 131 -0.57 -5.87 -10.04
N MET A 132 -0.37 -7.17 -9.80
CA MET A 132 0.41 -8.01 -10.71
C MET A 132 -0.25 -8.15 -12.10
N ARG A 133 -1.58 -8.11 -12.17
CA ARG A 133 -2.30 -8.11 -13.45
C ARG A 133 -2.14 -6.80 -14.20
N ASP A 134 -2.28 -5.68 -13.51
CA ASP A 134 -2.13 -4.36 -14.14
C ASP A 134 -0.69 -4.11 -14.57
N LEU A 135 0.30 -4.52 -13.76
CA LEU A 135 1.71 -4.38 -14.10
C LEU A 135 2.14 -5.31 -15.23
N ALA A 136 1.58 -6.52 -15.34
CA ALA A 136 1.82 -7.38 -16.50
C ALA A 136 1.36 -6.69 -17.80
N LEU A 137 0.14 -6.12 -17.81
CA LEU A 137 -0.37 -5.38 -18.96
C LEU A 137 0.47 -4.14 -19.26
N LEU A 138 0.84 -3.37 -18.23
CA LEU A 138 1.70 -2.19 -18.42
C LEU A 138 3.06 -2.58 -18.99
N ASN A 139 3.65 -3.68 -18.52
CA ASN A 139 4.94 -4.16 -18.98
C ASN A 139 4.90 -4.57 -20.45
N ASP A 140 3.82 -5.22 -20.88
CA ASP A 140 3.59 -5.55 -22.29
C ASP A 140 3.43 -4.26 -23.13
N GLU A 141 2.68 -3.27 -22.65
CA GLU A 141 2.45 -2.00 -23.37
C GLU A 141 3.67 -1.05 -23.40
N THR A 142 4.65 -1.28 -22.53
CA THR A 142 5.85 -0.44 -22.41
C THR A 142 7.12 -1.11 -22.95
N ASP A 143 6.99 -2.26 -23.63
CA ASP A 143 8.10 -3.07 -24.14
C ASP A 143 9.08 -3.53 -23.05
N GLY A 144 8.57 -3.82 -21.84
CA GLY A 144 9.36 -4.30 -20.71
C GLY A 144 9.87 -3.23 -19.75
N ASP A 145 9.69 -1.94 -20.05
CA ASP A 145 10.20 -0.86 -19.19
C ASP A 145 9.54 -0.86 -17.79
N ALA A 146 8.30 -1.36 -17.68
CA ALA A 146 7.60 -1.44 -16.40
C ALA A 146 8.07 -2.56 -15.45
N ALA A 147 9.07 -3.37 -15.82
CA ALA A 147 9.64 -4.41 -14.97
C ALA A 147 10.15 -3.86 -13.62
N MET A 148 10.57 -2.59 -13.58
CA MET A 148 10.96 -1.93 -12.32
C MET A 148 9.80 -1.80 -11.32
N LEU A 149 8.58 -1.55 -11.80
CA LEU A 149 7.39 -1.50 -10.92
C LEU A 149 6.99 -2.90 -10.44
N VAL A 150 7.24 -3.94 -11.24
CA VAL A 150 7.08 -5.33 -10.81
C VAL A 150 8.03 -5.63 -9.65
N GLY A 151 9.31 -5.28 -9.79
CA GLY A 151 10.28 -5.44 -8.69
C GLY A 151 9.90 -4.64 -7.44
N LEU A 152 9.34 -3.43 -7.60
CA LEU A 152 8.82 -2.68 -6.46
C LEU A 152 7.66 -3.40 -5.77
N ALA A 153 6.70 -3.94 -6.52
CA ALA A 153 5.59 -4.71 -5.98
C ALA A 153 6.07 -5.95 -5.20
N GLU A 154 7.11 -6.63 -5.70
CA GLU A 154 7.74 -7.77 -5.02
C GLU A 154 8.40 -7.38 -3.69
N VAL A 155 9.08 -6.22 -3.63
CA VAL A 155 9.65 -5.70 -2.36
C VAL A 155 8.54 -5.48 -1.33
N TYR A 156 7.43 -4.86 -1.72
CA TYR A 156 6.27 -4.69 -0.84
C TYR A 156 5.64 -6.03 -0.47
N SER A 157 5.59 -7.00 -1.38
CA SER A 157 5.09 -8.35 -1.09
C SER A 157 5.95 -9.05 -0.05
N GLN A 158 7.27 -8.90 -0.09
CA GLN A 158 8.17 -9.49 0.90
C GLN A 158 8.03 -8.82 2.27
N GLN A 159 7.85 -7.50 2.30
CA GLN A 159 7.52 -6.79 3.54
C GLN A 159 6.20 -7.32 4.12
N PHE A 160 5.18 -7.46 3.29
CA PHE A 160 3.90 -8.01 3.70
C PHE A 160 4.01 -9.44 4.24
N GLU A 161 4.75 -10.33 3.56
CA GLU A 161 4.97 -11.70 4.04
C GLU A 161 5.75 -11.74 5.36
N THR A 162 6.70 -10.81 5.55
CA THR A 162 7.42 -10.69 6.81
C THR A 162 6.49 -10.25 7.93
N ILE A 163 5.64 -9.24 7.68
CA ILE A 163 4.60 -8.78 8.62
C ILE A 163 3.64 -9.92 8.95
N ARG A 164 3.23 -10.71 7.95
CA ARG A 164 2.29 -11.81 8.12
C ARG A 164 2.90 -12.98 8.90
N GLY A 165 4.17 -13.28 8.66
CA GLY A 165 4.90 -14.37 9.32
C GLY A 165 5.21 -14.11 10.79
N ASP A 166 5.35 -12.85 11.18
CA ASP A 166 5.55 -12.45 12.57
C ASP A 166 4.82 -11.14 12.88
N PHE A 167 3.49 -11.23 12.86
CA PHE A 167 2.65 -10.07 13.14
C PHE A 167 2.86 -9.55 14.57
N ARG A 168 3.26 -10.44 15.48
CA ARG A 168 3.55 -10.10 16.86
C ARG A 168 4.73 -9.15 16.98
N SER A 169 5.84 -9.35 16.25
CA SER A 169 6.97 -8.41 16.33
C SER A 169 6.65 -7.02 15.76
N VAL A 170 5.76 -6.96 14.76
CA VAL A 170 5.19 -5.70 14.25
C VAL A 170 4.37 -5.00 15.34
N LEU A 171 3.53 -5.76 16.05
CA LEU A 171 2.85 -5.31 17.26
C LEU A 171 3.77 -5.12 18.47
N GLU A 172 5.07 -5.38 18.40
CA GLU A 172 6.02 -5.06 19.47
C GLU A 172 6.89 -3.83 19.10
N GLY A 173 6.64 -3.22 17.92
CA GLY A 173 7.38 -2.04 17.43
C GLY A 173 8.66 -2.39 16.66
N GLY A 174 8.86 -3.66 16.30
CA GLY A 174 9.93 -4.09 15.41
C GLY A 174 9.62 -3.67 13.97
N GLY A 175 10.18 -2.55 13.53
CA GLY A 175 10.05 -2.11 12.14
C GLY A 175 10.58 -3.18 11.17
N VAL A 176 9.78 -3.50 10.15
CA VAL A 176 10.02 -4.63 9.21
C VAL A 176 11.15 -4.37 8.20
N VAL A 177 11.76 -3.19 8.21
CA VAL A 177 12.94 -2.90 7.39
C VAL A 177 14.15 -2.61 8.26
N ASP A 178 14.74 -3.69 8.76
CA ASP A 178 16.16 -3.74 9.08
C ASP A 178 16.96 -3.67 7.75
N MET A 179 18.04 -2.88 7.71
CA MET A 179 18.94 -2.77 6.55
C MET A 179 19.46 -4.13 6.06
N ALA A 180 19.52 -5.14 6.91
CA ALA A 180 19.87 -6.51 6.56
C ALA A 180 18.81 -7.21 5.68
N THR A 181 17.55 -6.78 5.70
CA THR A 181 16.52 -7.24 4.74
C THR A 181 16.76 -6.60 3.38
N VAL A 182 17.11 -5.31 3.32
CA VAL A 182 17.50 -4.62 2.07
C VAL A 182 18.77 -5.25 1.47
N ASP A 183 19.78 -5.53 2.30
CA ASP A 183 21.03 -6.16 1.86
C ASP A 183 20.82 -7.59 1.34
N ARG A 184 19.89 -8.36 1.92
CA ARG A 184 19.52 -9.69 1.42
C ARG A 184 18.86 -9.63 0.04
N LEU A 185 18.03 -8.63 -0.21
CA LEU A 185 17.36 -8.45 -1.50
C LEU A 185 18.31 -7.98 -2.60
N LEU A 186 19.25 -7.10 -2.26
CA LEU A 186 20.33 -6.67 -3.16
C LEU A 186 21.32 -7.80 -3.49
N ALA A 187 21.49 -8.77 -2.58
CA ALA A 187 22.29 -9.97 -2.83
C ALA A 187 21.58 -11.01 -3.71
N ALA A 188 20.25 -11.17 -3.57
CA ALA A 188 19.46 -12.10 -4.36
C ALA A 188 19.31 -11.69 -5.84
N GLY A 189 19.33 -10.38 -6.14
CA GLY A 189 19.26 -9.85 -7.51
C GLY A 189 20.58 -9.88 -8.31
N LYS A 190 21.64 -10.53 -7.80
CA LYS A 190 22.95 -10.66 -8.46
C LYS A 190 23.26 -12.09 -8.96
N ALA A 191 22.29 -13.00 -8.94
CA ALA A 191 22.44 -14.38 -9.41
C ALA A 191 21.97 -14.57 -10.85
#